data_AF-A0A1M7NF88-F1
#
_entry.id   AF-A0A1M7NF88-F1
#
_cell.length_a   1.000
_cell.length_b   1.000
_cell.length_c   1.000
_cell.angle_alpha   90.00
_cell.angle_beta   90.00
_cell.angle_gamma   90.00
#
_symmetry.space_group_name_H-M   'P 1'
#
loop_
_entity.id
_entity.type
_entity.pdbx_description
1 polymer ?
#
loop_
_entity_poly.entity_id
_entity_poly.type
_entity_poly.pdbx_seq_one_letter_code
_entity_poly.pdbx_strand_id
1 'polypeptide(L)' 'MTGKDEKPLVSIIIPTYNRAHLIKETLDSVLAQTYKCWEAIIVDDGSTDETSLIINRYG' A
#
# COMPACT_ATOMS: atom_id res chain seq x y z
N MET A 1 2.31 -3.94 31.07
CA MET A 1 3.54 -3.49 30.39
C MET A 1 3.92 -4.52 29.34
N THR A 2 3.62 -4.26 28.08
CA THR A 2 4.15 -4.94 26.88
C THR A 2 4.44 -3.79 25.93
N GLY A 3 5.69 -3.38 25.74
CA GLY A 3 6.64 -4.04 24.85
C GLY A 3 6.80 -3.10 23.66
N LYS A 4 7.97 -2.48 23.56
CA LYS A 4 8.36 -1.38 22.68
C LYS A 4 8.49 -1.85 21.22
N ASP A 5 7.38 -2.23 20.58
CA ASP A 5 7.34 -2.72 19.19
C ASP A 5 6.24 -2.01 18.36
N GLU A 6 6.12 -0.68 18.48
CA GLU A 6 5.17 0.12 17.69
C GLU A 6 5.67 0.48 16.29
N LYS A 7 6.87 0.02 15.90
CA LYS A 7 7.42 0.28 14.57
C LYS A 7 7.11 -0.87 13.61
N PRO A 8 6.65 -0.58 12.38
CA PRO A 8 6.52 -1.61 11.37
C PRO A 8 7.88 -2.29 11.19
N LEU A 9 7.89 -3.62 11.25
CA LEU A 9 9.10 -4.41 11.04
C LEU A 9 9.34 -4.69 9.55
N VAL A 10 8.31 -4.44 8.73
CA VAL A 10 8.32 -4.61 7.28
C VAL A 10 7.70 -3.39 6.62
N SER A 11 8.40 -2.82 5.65
CA SER A 11 7.86 -1.77 4.77
C SER A 11 7.65 -2.35 3.37
N ILE A 12 6.44 -2.23 2.85
CA ILE A 12 6.07 -2.69 1.50
C ILE A 12 6.08 -1.46 0.60
N ILE A 13 7.03 -1.40 -0.35
CA ILE A 13 7.14 -0.27 -1.29
C ILE A 13 6.45 -0.65 -2.59
N ILE A 14 5.47 0.15 -3.03
CA ILE A 14 4.67 -0.08 -4.22
C ILE A 14 4.89 1.09 -5.20
N PRO A 15 5.94 1.05 -6.04
CA PRO A 15 6.09 2.00 -7.12
C PRO A 15 5.07 1.71 -8.22
N THR A 16 4.40 2.74 -8.72
CA THR A 16 3.35 2.58 -9.73
C THR A 16 3.32 3.74 -10.72
N TYR A 17 2.95 3.43 -11.96
CA TYR A 17 2.69 4.37 -13.04
C TYR A 17 1.67 3.77 -14.00
N ASN A 18 0.51 4.41 -14.15
CA ASN A 18 -0.59 3.96 -15.00
C ASN A 18 -0.99 2.48 -14.81
N ARG A 19 -1.34 2.13 -13.56
CA ARG A 19 -1.72 0.78 -13.11
C ARG A 19 -3.12 0.72 -12.51
N ALA A 20 -4.06 1.53 -12.98
CA ALA A 20 -5.43 1.52 -12.45
C ALA A 20 -6.06 0.11 -12.41
N HIS A 21 -5.74 -0.72 -13.40
CA HIS A 21 -6.22 -2.10 -13.53
C HIS A 21 -5.59 -3.12 -12.57
N LEU A 22 -4.47 -2.81 -11.90
CA LEU A 22 -3.77 -3.73 -10.98
C LEU A 22 -3.68 -3.21 -9.55
N ILE A 23 -3.66 -1.88 -9.37
CA ILE A 23 -3.38 -1.28 -8.08
C ILE A 23 -4.43 -1.67 -7.04
N LYS A 24 -5.70 -1.81 -7.45
CA LYS A 24 -6.78 -2.28 -6.57
C LYS A 24 -6.49 -3.68 -5.99
N GLU A 25 -6.20 -4.65 -6.85
CA GLU A 25 -5.92 -6.03 -6.43
C GLU A 25 -4.67 -6.10 -5.55
N THR A 26 -3.66 -5.31 -5.87
CA THR A 26 -2.43 -5.20 -5.07
C THR A 26 -2.72 -4.70 -3.66
N LEU A 27 -3.50 -3.62 -3.52
CA LEU A 27 -3.87 -3.05 -2.23
C LEU A 27 -4.76 -3.99 -1.42
N ASP A 28 -5.74 -4.64 -2.07
CA ASP A 28 -6.58 -5.66 -1.43
C ASP A 28 -5.74 -6.82 -0.87
N SER A 29 -4.74 -7.28 -1.63
CA SER A 29 -3.81 -8.34 -1.20
C SER A 29 -2.94 -7.90 -0.02
N VAL A 30 -2.40 -6.68 -0.05
CA VAL A 30 -1.59 -6.12 1.05
C VAL A 30 -2.41 -5.93 2.32
N LEU A 31 -3.67 -5.50 2.22
CA LEU A 31 -4.56 -5.41 3.38
C LEU A 31 -4.92 -6.79 3.97
N ALA A 32 -4.97 -7.82 3.13
CA ALA A 32 -5.28 -9.18 3.54
C ALA A 32 -4.12 -9.93 4.23
N GLN A 33 -2.94 -9.33 4.37
CA GLN A 33 -1.78 -9.99 5.00
C GLN A 33 -2.09 -10.43 6.44
N THR A 34 -1.67 -11.65 6.79
CA THR A 34 -1.89 -12.24 8.13
C THR A 34 -0.96 -11.64 9.18
N TYR A 35 0.26 -11.27 8.78
CA TYR A 35 1.17 -10.47 9.59
C TYR A 35 0.70 -9.01 9.61
N LYS A 36 0.72 -8.35 10.77
CA LYS A 36 0.11 -7.01 10.96
C LYS A 36 1.10 -5.88 11.26
N CYS A 37 2.36 -6.19 11.57
CA CYS A 37 3.36 -5.18 11.91
C CYS A 37 4.08 -4.67 10.65
N TRP A 38 3.34 -4.06 9.73
CA TRP A 38 3.86 -3.54 8.47
C TRP A 38 3.29 -2.16 8.11
N GLU A 39 3.98 -1.46 7.22
CA GLU A 39 3.50 -0.26 6.54
C GLU A 39 3.58 -0.45 5.01
N ALA A 40 2.71 0.23 4.26
CA ALA A 40 2.79 0.27 2.81
C ALA A 40 3.02 1.71 2.34
N ILE A 41 4.03 1.89 1.49
CA ILE A 41 4.41 3.18 0.92
C ILE A 41 4.17 3.07 -0.59
N ILE A 42 3.19 3.83 -1.07
CA ILE A 42 2.83 3.87 -2.49
C ILE A 42 3.52 5.08 -3.10
N VAL A 43 4.27 4.86 -4.18
CA VAL A 43 4.96 5.92 -4.91
C VAL A 43 4.40 5.97 -6.32
N ASP A 44 3.54 6.96 -6.57
CA ASP A 44 2.95 7.22 -7.88
C ASP A 44 3.85 8.18 -8.68
N ASP A 45 4.43 7.69 -9.79
CA ASP A 45 5.34 8.44 -10.66
C ASP A 45 4.59 9.31 -11.68
N GLY A 46 3.58 10.04 -11.21
CA GLY A 46 2.78 10.95 -12.05
C GLY A 46 1.85 10.24 -13.01
N SER A 47 1.12 9.21 -12.55
CA SER A 47 0.08 8.55 -13.34
C SER A 47 -0.93 9.54 -13.92
N THR A 48 -1.37 9.27 -15.15
CA THR A 48 -2.37 10.06 -15.88
C THR A 48 -3.69 9.32 -16.05
N ASP A 49 -3.75 8.06 -15.60
CA ASP A 49 -4.98 7.25 -15.53
C ASP A 49 -5.65 7.35 -14.15
N GLU A 50 -6.58 6.44 -13.86
CA GLU A 50 -7.31 6.41 -12.59
C GLU A 50 -6.50 5.84 -11.40
N THR A 51 -5.18 5.60 -11.55
CA THR A 51 -4.35 5.00 -10.47
C THR A 51 -4.47 5.78 -9.16
N SER A 52 -4.25 7.10 -9.18
CA SER A 52 -4.32 7.92 -7.97
C SER A 52 -5.74 7.99 -7.40
N LEU A 53 -6.77 7.98 -8.27
CA LEU A 53 -8.18 7.93 -7.84
C LEU A 53 -8.51 6.64 -7.09
N ILE A 54 -7.91 5.51 -7.48
CA ILE A 54 -8.09 4.22 -6.80
C ILE A 54 -7.32 4.21 -5.49
N ILE A 55 -6.05 4.67 -5.47
CA ILE A 55 -5.23 4.76 -4.26
C ILE A 55 -5.94 5.55 -3.16
N ASN A 56 -6.52 6.71 -3.50
CA ASN A 56 -7.21 7.59 -2.55
C ASN A 56 -8.46 6.95 -1.89
N ARG A 57 -8.93 5.79 -2.35
CA ARG A 57 -10.05 5.06 -1.71
C ARG A 57 -9.61 4.22 -0.51
N TYR A 58 -8.31 3.97 -0.34
CA TYR A 58 -7.77 3.05 0.65
C TYR A 58 -7.34 3.71 1.98
N GLY A 59 -7.40 5.04 2.06
CA GLY A 59 -7.11 5.81 3.27
C GLY A 59 -5.81 6.60 3.21
#